data_AF-A0A1H6FD26-F1
#
_entry.id   AF-A0A1H6FD26-F1
#
_cell.length_a   1.000
_cell.length_b   1.000
_cell.length_c   1.000
_cell.angle_alpha   90.00
_cell.angle_beta   90.00
_cell.angle_gamma   90.00
#
_symmetry.space_group_name_H-M   'P 1'
#
loop_
_entity.id
_entity.type
_entity.pdbx_description
1 polymer ?
#
loop_
_entity_poly.entity_id
_entity_poly.type
_entity_poly.pdbx_seq_one_letter_code
_entity_poly.pdbx_strand_id
1 'polypeptide(L)'
;MSAILAQFLNHYQHYADIQALQNRLSALNCTTDTEQLLTLYEQAIPQIEAQLWKAPEDKALWGEHHLLFHELESHITNTAKDERHHFVMVIPVADRPRHLQDCLHSLLQLCSRFYYGGQKDGVYQKVSVLIADDSKEKNNIQKNQMLAAHFTELGLITEYFGQTEQLQQLAQLSEEQRQQLRSVLGETDATAFYHKGASIMRNISYLQLNQRTRQQAKTLFYFIDSDQTFDLMVAANTHNEQPINFFYHLDQIFSKTDAQIVTGKVVGDPPVSPAVMAGNFLEDVLGFLTEIANLDAAQDCQFHKKNTKKADDAAYHDMADLFGFTAKADDGYYPYPCPLPGTHDHRQCLMDFANQVQRFFDGEHATRKTHYRYEAALASLKPARTIYTGNYIFKAEGLAYFIPFAALKLRMAGPVLGRLIKAEIGERFLSANLPMLHTRTLEATGQSEFRPGIKKQAKRIDLSAEFERQFFGDVMLFSIEKLTNMGYPRHIPTADLIKQTLEQIEQDLHQKYETKHQLIIERLALLKALFKQPDAWWNQLPGLEMAKMQLQDFIDNMSYNFGAQGKAYQQIKDVKNQQQRRSQMLAAIQTYREDRDNWQAIFE
;
A
#
# COMPACT_ATOMS: atom_id res chain seq x y z
N MET A 1 0.92 37.54 -15.65
CA MET A 1 0.20 37.83 -14.39
C MET A 1 -0.24 36.50 -13.80
N SER A 2 0.01 36.27 -12.52
CA SER A 2 -0.42 35.06 -11.79
C SER A 2 -1.83 35.26 -11.23
N ALA A 3 -2.83 35.12 -12.11
CA ALA A 3 -4.23 35.42 -11.80
C ALA A 3 -4.82 34.43 -10.80
N ILE A 4 -4.50 33.14 -10.93
CA ILE A 4 -5.06 32.09 -10.06
C ILE A 4 -4.44 32.18 -8.66
N LEU A 5 -3.12 32.37 -8.56
CA LEU A 5 -2.47 32.60 -7.27
C LEU A 5 -3.05 33.85 -6.58
N ALA A 6 -3.21 34.96 -7.30
CA ALA A 6 -3.80 36.18 -6.74
C ALA A 6 -5.23 35.95 -6.23
N GLN A 7 -6.05 35.19 -6.96
CA GLN A 7 -7.41 34.84 -6.55
C GLN A 7 -7.43 34.06 -5.23
N PHE A 8 -6.58 33.05 -5.07
CA PHE A 8 -6.47 32.30 -3.82
C PHE A 8 -6.03 33.17 -2.64
N LEU A 9 -5.00 34.01 -2.84
CA LEU A 9 -4.51 34.89 -1.80
C LEU A 9 -5.58 35.91 -1.38
N ASN A 10 -6.39 36.40 -2.33
CA ASN A 10 -7.53 37.28 -2.04
C ASN A 10 -8.64 36.55 -1.26
N HIS A 11 -8.97 35.31 -1.66
CA HIS A 11 -10.00 34.51 -1.00
C HIS A 11 -9.67 34.26 0.47
N TYR A 12 -8.39 34.06 0.78
CA TYR A 12 -7.90 33.78 2.12
C TYR A 12 -7.18 34.96 2.80
N GLN A 13 -7.39 36.20 2.32
CA GLN A 13 -6.69 37.41 2.80
C GLN A 13 -6.87 37.72 4.30
N HIS A 14 -7.87 37.11 4.94
CA HIS A 14 -8.12 37.25 6.38
C HIS A 14 -7.10 36.52 7.27
N TYR A 15 -6.25 35.66 6.70
CA TYR A 15 -5.16 35.02 7.41
C TYR A 15 -3.87 35.84 7.26
N ALA A 16 -3.24 36.22 8.37
CA ALA A 16 -2.07 37.10 8.39
C ALA A 16 -0.90 36.58 7.52
N ASP A 17 -0.64 35.27 7.55
CA ASP A 17 0.43 34.66 6.74
C ASP A 17 0.15 34.75 5.23
N ILE A 18 -1.12 34.68 4.83
CA ILE A 18 -1.56 34.78 3.44
C ILE A 18 -1.52 36.24 2.96
N GLN A 19 -1.88 37.19 3.83
CA GLN A 19 -1.77 38.61 3.54
C GLN A 19 -0.31 39.04 3.25
N ALA A 20 0.66 38.47 3.97
CA ALA A 20 2.08 38.71 3.68
C ALA A 20 2.50 38.21 2.28
N LEU A 21 1.97 37.06 1.84
CA LEU A 21 2.20 36.53 0.49
C LEU A 21 1.53 37.40 -0.58
N GLN A 22 0.33 37.90 -0.32
CA GLN A 22 -0.40 38.79 -1.22
C GLN A 22 0.37 40.10 -1.46
N ASN A 23 0.87 40.73 -0.40
CA ASN A 23 1.67 41.94 -0.50
C ASN A 23 2.94 41.72 -1.33
N ARG A 24 3.59 40.56 -1.19
CA ARG A 24 4.75 40.18 -2.00
C ARG A 24 4.38 39.96 -3.45
N LEU A 25 3.26 39.30 -3.75
CA LEU A 25 2.78 39.14 -5.13
C LEU A 25 2.55 40.49 -5.81
N SER A 26 1.93 41.44 -5.11
CA SER A 26 1.66 42.78 -5.64
C SER A 26 2.93 43.61 -5.92
N ALA A 27 4.04 43.29 -5.24
CA ALA A 27 5.32 43.94 -5.44
C ALA A 27 6.17 43.32 -6.56
N LEU A 28 5.82 42.12 -7.05
CA LEU A 28 6.58 41.39 -8.07
C LEU A 28 6.17 41.80 -9.48
N ASN A 29 7.15 41.99 -10.35
CA ASN A 29 6.91 42.01 -11.78
C ASN A 29 6.99 40.58 -12.32
N CYS A 30 5.82 39.94 -12.45
CA CYS A 30 5.68 38.52 -12.82
C CYS A 30 6.34 38.11 -14.17
N THR A 31 6.78 39.06 -15.00
CA THR A 31 7.47 38.79 -16.27
C THR A 31 9.00 38.85 -16.17
N THR A 32 9.55 39.55 -15.17
CA THR A 32 11.00 39.68 -14.98
C THR A 32 11.51 38.96 -13.73
N ASP A 33 10.62 38.71 -12.76
CA ASP A 33 10.98 38.16 -11.44
C ASP A 33 10.57 36.68 -11.30
N THR A 34 10.70 35.89 -12.37
CA THR A 34 10.20 34.51 -12.44
C THR A 34 10.68 33.64 -11.27
N GLU A 35 11.95 33.72 -10.88
CA GLU A 35 12.49 32.93 -9.74
C GLU A 35 11.85 33.31 -8.40
N GLN A 36 11.64 34.61 -8.16
CA GLN A 36 10.98 35.09 -6.94
C GLN A 36 9.51 34.71 -6.93
N LEU A 37 8.87 34.70 -8.10
CA LEU A 37 7.50 34.23 -8.27
C LEU A 37 7.40 32.72 -7.96
N LEU A 38 8.28 31.88 -8.51
CA LEU A 38 8.30 30.44 -8.20
C LEU A 38 8.50 30.19 -6.70
N THR A 39 9.41 30.93 -6.05
CA THR A 39 9.60 30.89 -4.59
C THR A 39 8.32 31.25 -3.84
N LEU A 40 7.53 32.19 -4.35
CA LEU A 40 6.24 32.57 -3.76
C LEU A 40 5.23 31.42 -3.86
N TYR A 41 5.13 30.73 -5.00
CA TYR A 41 4.27 29.54 -5.13
C TYR A 41 4.65 28.46 -4.12
N GLU A 42 5.95 28.18 -3.96
CA GLU A 42 6.43 27.18 -2.99
C GLU A 42 6.01 27.49 -1.55
N GLN A 43 5.86 28.77 -1.21
CA GLN A 43 5.41 29.20 0.12
C GLN A 43 3.89 29.25 0.24
N ALA A 44 3.19 29.59 -0.85
CA ALA A 44 1.74 29.73 -0.88
C ALA A 44 1.02 28.38 -0.91
N ILE A 45 1.49 27.41 -1.70
CA ILE A 45 0.81 26.12 -1.91
C ILE A 45 0.49 25.40 -0.60
N PRO A 46 1.45 25.19 0.34
CA PRO A 46 1.13 24.52 1.61
C PRO A 46 0.10 25.27 2.46
N GLN A 47 0.08 26.61 2.40
CA GLN A 47 -0.89 27.42 3.13
C GLN A 47 -2.29 27.31 2.51
N ILE A 48 -2.38 27.33 1.18
CA ILE A 48 -3.63 27.16 0.42
C ILE A 48 -4.21 25.76 0.69
N GLU A 49 -3.41 24.71 0.52
CA GLU A 49 -3.82 23.34 0.82
C GLU A 49 -4.34 23.20 2.26
N ALA A 50 -3.64 23.77 3.24
CA ALA A 50 -4.07 23.74 4.64
C ALA A 50 -5.44 24.40 4.88
N GLN A 51 -5.86 25.37 4.06
CA GLN A 51 -7.21 25.92 4.11
C GLN A 51 -8.23 25.04 3.37
N LEU A 52 -7.88 24.54 2.18
CA LEU A 52 -8.75 23.64 1.40
C LEU A 52 -9.15 22.40 2.22
N TRP A 53 -8.22 21.83 2.97
CA TRP A 53 -8.47 20.66 3.81
C TRP A 53 -9.33 20.93 5.05
N LYS A 54 -9.63 22.20 5.38
CA LYS A 54 -10.61 22.54 6.43
C LYS A 54 -12.06 22.50 5.92
N ALA A 55 -12.26 22.59 4.60
CA ALA A 55 -13.56 22.54 3.93
C ALA A 55 -13.47 21.65 2.66
N PRO A 56 -13.17 20.34 2.81
CA PRO A 56 -12.89 19.45 1.68
C PRO A 56 -14.08 19.28 0.72
N GLU A 57 -15.29 19.64 1.11
CA GLU A 57 -16.51 19.56 0.30
C GLU A 57 -16.62 20.61 -0.83
N ASP A 58 -15.80 21.67 -0.81
CA ASP A 58 -15.86 22.73 -1.83
C ASP A 58 -15.12 22.32 -3.12
N LYS A 59 -15.85 21.68 -4.03
CA LYS A 59 -15.33 21.20 -5.31
C LYS A 59 -14.85 22.31 -6.24
N ALA A 60 -15.39 23.53 -6.12
CA ALA A 60 -14.99 24.63 -6.99
C ALA A 60 -13.56 25.08 -6.64
N LEU A 61 -13.27 25.20 -5.33
CA LEU A 61 -11.93 25.54 -4.84
C LEU A 61 -10.89 24.47 -5.19
N TRP A 62 -11.24 23.19 -5.17
CA TRP A 62 -10.36 22.12 -5.67
C TRP A 62 -10.09 22.23 -7.17
N GLY A 63 -11.08 22.64 -7.97
CA GLY A 63 -10.89 22.94 -9.39
C GLY A 63 -9.89 24.07 -9.62
N GLU A 64 -10.00 25.16 -8.87
CA GLU A 64 -9.05 26.28 -8.91
C GLU A 64 -7.65 25.84 -8.46
N HIS A 65 -7.55 24.96 -7.46
CA HIS A 65 -6.28 24.44 -6.98
C HIS A 65 -5.53 23.65 -8.07
N HIS A 66 -6.23 22.87 -8.89
CA HIS A 66 -5.63 22.23 -10.05
C HIS A 66 -5.09 23.28 -11.04
N LEU A 67 -5.87 24.32 -11.35
CA LEU A 67 -5.46 25.40 -12.25
C LEU A 67 -4.26 26.20 -11.71
N LEU A 68 -4.09 26.28 -10.39
CA LEU A 68 -2.93 26.91 -9.76
C LEU A 68 -1.62 26.21 -10.20
N PHE A 69 -1.63 24.89 -10.31
CA PHE A 69 -0.47 24.14 -10.80
C PHE A 69 -0.26 24.32 -12.30
N HIS A 70 -1.32 24.40 -13.11
CA HIS A 70 -1.16 24.74 -14.55
C HIS A 70 -0.53 26.12 -14.75
N GLU A 71 -0.93 27.10 -13.94
CA GLU A 71 -0.32 28.44 -13.93
C GLU A 71 1.16 28.37 -13.51
N LEU A 72 1.48 27.59 -12.47
CA LEU A 72 2.86 27.33 -12.05
C LEU A 72 3.70 26.71 -13.18
N GLU A 73 3.19 25.69 -13.88
CA GLU A 73 3.88 25.05 -15.01
C GLU A 73 4.13 26.02 -16.17
N SER A 74 3.20 26.94 -16.43
CA SER A 74 3.40 28.02 -17.42
C SER A 74 4.57 28.91 -17.04
N HIS A 75 4.70 29.27 -15.76
CA HIS A 75 5.84 30.05 -15.26
C HIS A 75 7.15 29.27 -15.36
N ILE A 76 7.15 27.98 -15.02
CA ILE A 76 8.34 27.11 -15.12
C ILE A 76 8.80 26.97 -16.58
N THR A 77 7.87 26.85 -17.52
CA THR A 77 8.19 26.74 -18.96
C THR A 77 8.91 27.98 -19.50
N ASN A 78 8.68 29.15 -18.89
CA ASN A 78 9.37 30.39 -19.25
C ASN A 78 10.78 30.51 -18.62
N THR A 79 11.20 29.54 -17.81
CA THR A 79 12.58 29.47 -17.30
C THR A 79 13.49 28.77 -18.30
N ALA A 80 14.80 29.06 -18.23
CA ALA A 80 15.77 28.51 -19.18
C ALA A 80 15.97 26.99 -19.05
N LYS A 81 15.63 26.38 -17.89
CA LYS A 81 15.84 24.95 -17.65
C LYS A 81 14.93 24.43 -16.53
N ASP A 82 14.18 23.37 -16.84
CA ASP A 82 13.42 22.61 -15.84
C ASP A 82 14.31 21.57 -15.14
N GLU A 83 14.79 21.95 -13.97
CA GLU A 83 15.67 21.18 -13.10
C GLU A 83 14.96 20.14 -12.22
N ARG A 84 13.64 19.98 -12.34
CA ARG A 84 12.88 19.05 -11.51
C ARG A 84 13.08 17.60 -11.95
N HIS A 85 12.78 16.66 -11.06
CA HIS A 85 12.99 15.24 -11.30
C HIS A 85 12.03 14.68 -12.36
N HIS A 86 12.52 13.73 -13.14
CA HIS A 86 11.68 12.83 -13.94
C HIS A 86 11.32 11.60 -13.11
N PHE A 87 10.05 11.21 -13.13
CA PHE A 87 9.52 10.07 -12.42
C PHE A 87 9.42 8.87 -13.36
N VAL A 88 10.06 7.76 -12.97
CA VAL A 88 9.82 6.45 -13.57
C VAL A 88 8.95 5.66 -12.60
N MET A 89 7.67 5.54 -12.94
CA MET A 89 6.69 4.76 -12.20
C MET A 89 6.88 3.27 -12.51
N VAL A 90 7.14 2.45 -11.51
CA VAL A 90 7.25 1.00 -11.67
C VAL A 90 6.04 0.33 -11.07
N ILE A 91 5.29 -0.39 -11.91
CA ILE A 91 4.03 -1.01 -11.54
C ILE A 91 4.15 -2.52 -11.71
N PRO A 92 4.45 -3.28 -10.63
CA PRO A 92 4.43 -4.73 -10.67
C PRO A 92 3.00 -5.25 -10.80
N VAL A 93 2.78 -6.10 -11.80
CA VAL A 93 1.48 -6.68 -12.11
C VAL A 93 1.62 -8.20 -12.28
N ALA A 94 0.53 -8.91 -12.04
CA ALA A 94 0.38 -10.33 -12.38
C ALA A 94 -0.98 -10.48 -13.07
N ASP A 95 -1.72 -11.55 -12.81
CA ASP A 95 -3.03 -11.84 -13.42
C ASP A 95 -4.17 -10.90 -12.94
N ARG A 96 -3.97 -9.58 -13.02
CA ARG A 96 -4.86 -8.51 -12.52
C ARG A 96 -4.93 -7.29 -13.46
N PRO A 97 -5.34 -7.47 -14.73
CA PRO A 97 -5.38 -6.38 -15.71
C PRO A 97 -6.36 -5.25 -15.36
N ARG A 98 -7.43 -5.50 -14.59
CA ARG A 98 -8.37 -4.43 -14.21
C ARG A 98 -7.76 -3.49 -13.18
N HIS A 99 -7.12 -4.04 -12.15
CA HIS A 99 -6.36 -3.24 -11.20
C HIS A 99 -5.28 -2.39 -11.92
N LEU A 100 -4.53 -2.99 -12.85
CA LEU A 100 -3.56 -2.24 -13.66
C LEU A 100 -4.22 -1.09 -14.45
N GLN A 101 -5.37 -1.35 -15.07
CA GLN A 101 -6.12 -0.33 -15.81
C GLN A 101 -6.53 0.84 -14.90
N ASP A 102 -7.07 0.56 -13.72
CA ASP A 102 -7.53 1.57 -12.77
C ASP A 102 -6.34 2.39 -12.22
N CYS A 103 -5.22 1.71 -11.93
CA CYS A 103 -3.97 2.35 -11.52
C CYS A 103 -3.45 3.34 -12.59
N LEU A 104 -3.31 2.89 -13.84
CA LEU A 104 -2.86 3.73 -14.97
C LEU A 104 -3.83 4.87 -15.25
N HIS A 105 -5.13 4.65 -15.11
CA HIS A 105 -6.14 5.70 -15.26
C HIS A 105 -5.96 6.78 -14.19
N SER A 106 -5.79 6.39 -12.92
CA SER A 106 -5.55 7.35 -11.83
C SER A 106 -4.25 8.16 -12.04
N LEU A 107 -3.20 7.51 -12.56
CA LEU A 107 -1.94 8.17 -12.90
C LEU A 107 -2.12 9.19 -14.05
N LEU A 108 -2.82 8.81 -15.13
CA LEU A 108 -3.11 9.73 -16.23
C LEU A 108 -3.95 10.92 -15.76
N GLN A 109 -4.94 10.69 -14.89
CA GLN A 109 -5.73 11.75 -14.29
C GLN A 109 -4.85 12.69 -13.45
N LEU A 110 -3.96 12.16 -12.62
CA LEU A 110 -2.99 12.95 -11.85
C LEU A 110 -2.14 13.84 -12.76
N CYS A 111 -1.59 13.28 -13.84
CA CYS A 111 -0.83 14.04 -14.85
C CYS A 111 -1.69 15.14 -15.49
N SER A 112 -2.94 14.86 -15.85
CA SER A 112 -3.82 15.86 -16.48
C SER A 112 -4.24 16.99 -15.53
N ARG A 113 -4.46 16.67 -14.24
CA ARG A 113 -4.90 17.63 -13.24
C ARG A 113 -3.82 18.63 -12.86
N PHE A 114 -2.58 18.14 -12.72
CA PHE A 114 -1.49 18.94 -12.17
C PHE A 114 -0.43 19.34 -13.19
N TYR A 115 -0.42 18.69 -14.35
CA TYR A 115 0.43 19.03 -15.49
C TYR A 115 1.93 19.05 -15.18
N TYR A 116 2.38 18.31 -14.16
CA TYR A 116 3.75 18.29 -13.70
C TYR A 116 4.75 17.99 -14.84
N GLY A 117 5.66 18.93 -15.10
CA GLY A 117 6.66 18.81 -16.17
C GLY A 117 6.14 19.15 -17.56
N GLY A 118 4.86 19.52 -17.67
CA GLY A 118 4.19 19.85 -18.91
C GLY A 118 4.06 18.68 -19.90
N GLN A 119 3.48 19.02 -21.05
CA GLN A 119 3.28 18.12 -22.17
C GLN A 119 3.95 18.69 -23.43
N LYS A 120 4.54 17.82 -24.24
CA LYS A 120 5.05 18.16 -25.56
C LYS A 120 4.54 17.13 -26.56
N ASP A 121 3.96 17.60 -27.66
CA ASP A 121 3.40 16.75 -28.72
C ASP A 121 2.42 15.70 -28.18
N GLY A 122 1.61 16.07 -27.18
CA GLY A 122 0.66 15.16 -26.55
C GLY A 122 1.26 14.21 -25.51
N VAL A 123 2.55 14.31 -25.18
CA VAL A 123 3.25 13.40 -24.24
C VAL A 123 3.73 14.13 -22.98
N TYR A 124 3.50 13.57 -21.80
CA TYR A 124 4.01 14.12 -20.53
C TYR A 124 5.53 13.94 -20.43
N GLN A 125 6.27 15.01 -20.13
CA GLN A 125 7.73 15.02 -20.28
C GLN A 125 8.49 14.51 -19.05
N LYS A 126 7.90 14.59 -17.86
CA LYS A 126 8.55 14.24 -16.59
C LYS A 126 7.98 12.98 -15.92
N VAL A 127 7.13 12.22 -16.60
CA VAL A 127 6.52 10.99 -16.06
C VAL A 127 6.57 9.89 -17.12
N SER A 128 7.12 8.74 -16.77
CA SER A 128 7.08 7.51 -17.56
C SER A 128 6.73 6.31 -16.70
N VAL A 129 6.30 5.22 -17.33
CA VAL A 129 5.84 4.00 -16.66
C VAL A 129 6.60 2.79 -17.17
N LEU A 130 6.94 1.89 -16.25
CA LEU A 130 7.44 0.55 -16.48
C LEU A 130 6.45 -0.45 -15.85
N ILE A 131 5.68 -1.14 -16.68
CA ILE A 131 4.80 -2.23 -16.23
C ILE A 131 5.63 -3.49 -16.15
N ALA A 132 5.81 -4.03 -14.95
CA ALA A 132 6.66 -5.18 -14.72
C ALA A 132 5.80 -6.43 -14.48
N ASP A 133 5.65 -7.25 -15.52
CA ASP A 133 4.59 -8.27 -15.60
C ASP A 133 5.08 -9.67 -15.15
N ASP A 134 4.41 -10.25 -14.16
CA ASP A 134 4.61 -11.59 -13.61
C ASP A 134 3.38 -12.51 -13.80
N SER A 135 2.49 -12.15 -14.74
CA SER A 135 1.27 -12.89 -15.09
C SER A 135 1.58 -14.26 -15.66
N LYS A 136 0.69 -15.22 -15.41
CA LYS A 136 0.75 -16.55 -16.02
C LYS A 136 -0.17 -16.67 -17.22
N GLU A 137 -1.38 -16.11 -17.11
CA GLU A 137 -2.44 -16.38 -18.08
C GLU A 137 -2.24 -15.53 -19.34
N LYS A 138 -2.23 -16.21 -20.49
CA LYS A 138 -1.96 -15.57 -21.80
C LYS A 138 -2.90 -14.39 -22.08
N ASN A 139 -4.17 -14.51 -21.71
CA ASN A 139 -5.16 -13.44 -21.91
C ASN A 139 -4.85 -12.21 -21.03
N ASN A 140 -4.32 -12.41 -19.83
CA ASN A 140 -3.95 -11.29 -18.95
C ASN A 140 -2.69 -10.60 -19.45
N ILE A 141 -1.69 -11.37 -19.90
CA ILE A 141 -0.48 -10.86 -20.57
C ILE A 141 -0.86 -9.96 -21.76
N GLN A 142 -1.73 -10.47 -22.66
CA GLN A 142 -2.19 -9.70 -23.82
C GLN A 142 -2.91 -8.41 -23.42
N LYS A 143 -3.78 -8.46 -22.40
CA LYS A 143 -4.47 -7.27 -21.90
C LYS A 143 -3.48 -6.26 -21.31
N ASN A 144 -2.49 -6.70 -20.54
CA ASN A 144 -1.48 -5.81 -19.97
C ASN A 144 -0.65 -5.12 -21.07
N GLN A 145 -0.29 -5.85 -22.14
CA GLN A 145 0.37 -5.28 -23.32
C GLN A 145 -0.51 -4.23 -24.02
N MET A 146 -1.80 -4.53 -24.21
CA MET A 146 -2.76 -3.58 -24.80
C MET A 146 -2.92 -2.32 -23.93
N LEU A 147 -2.96 -2.47 -22.61
CA LEU A 147 -3.01 -1.34 -21.68
C LEU A 147 -1.75 -0.47 -21.80
N ALA A 148 -0.56 -1.07 -21.89
CA ALA A 148 0.69 -0.33 -22.09
C ALA A 148 0.66 0.53 -23.36
N ALA A 149 0.23 -0.06 -24.48
CA ALA A 149 0.09 0.65 -25.75
C ALA A 149 -0.97 1.77 -25.66
N HIS A 150 -2.15 1.46 -25.11
CA HIS A 150 -3.25 2.41 -24.99
C HIS A 150 -2.89 3.65 -24.16
N PHE A 151 -2.25 3.47 -23.00
CA PHE A 151 -1.86 4.61 -22.17
C PHE A 151 -0.70 5.41 -22.77
N THR A 152 0.17 4.78 -23.56
CA THR A 152 1.16 5.49 -24.38
C THR A 152 0.51 6.39 -25.42
N GLU A 153 -0.53 5.91 -26.11
CA GLU A 153 -1.32 6.73 -27.05
C GLU A 153 -2.03 7.91 -26.37
N LEU A 154 -2.40 7.77 -25.10
CA LEU A 154 -2.99 8.85 -24.29
C LEU A 154 -1.95 9.85 -23.74
N GLY A 155 -0.67 9.68 -24.08
CA GLY A 155 0.41 10.62 -23.72
C GLY A 155 1.26 10.21 -22.51
N LEU A 156 0.98 9.05 -21.90
CA LEU A 156 1.76 8.53 -20.77
C LEU A 156 2.72 7.43 -21.28
N ILE A 157 4.00 7.76 -21.48
CA ILE A 157 5.00 6.82 -21.98
C ILE A 157 5.02 5.58 -21.10
N THR A 158 4.56 4.44 -21.63
CA THR A 158 4.36 3.21 -20.86
C THR A 158 5.07 2.05 -21.53
N GLU A 159 6.16 1.59 -20.91
CA GLU A 159 6.91 0.40 -21.33
C GLU A 159 6.33 -0.85 -20.70
N TYR A 160 6.11 -1.89 -21.52
CA TYR A 160 5.75 -3.22 -21.06
C TYR A 160 7.02 -4.06 -20.89
N PHE A 161 7.30 -4.48 -19.64
CA PHE A 161 8.45 -5.31 -19.26
C PHE A 161 7.95 -6.67 -18.77
N GLY A 162 7.61 -7.52 -19.74
CA GLY A 162 7.08 -8.86 -19.51
C GLY A 162 8.16 -9.91 -19.33
N GLN A 163 7.74 -11.18 -19.35
CA GLN A 163 8.63 -12.32 -19.12
C GLN A 163 9.78 -12.39 -20.13
N THR A 164 9.51 -12.07 -21.40
CA THR A 164 10.54 -12.08 -22.45
C THR A 164 11.60 -11.02 -22.20
N GLU A 165 11.18 -9.80 -21.90
CA GLU A 165 12.08 -8.67 -21.61
C GLU A 165 12.86 -8.92 -20.31
N GLN A 166 12.22 -9.50 -19.29
CA GLN A 166 12.87 -9.90 -18.03
C GLN A 166 13.93 -10.99 -18.24
N LEU A 167 13.64 -12.03 -19.04
CA LEU A 167 14.61 -13.08 -19.36
C LEU A 167 15.77 -12.54 -20.18
N GLN A 168 15.52 -11.63 -21.12
CA GLN A 168 16.57 -10.91 -21.85
C GLN A 168 17.44 -10.10 -20.92
N GLN A 169 16.84 -9.40 -19.95
CA GLN A 169 17.57 -8.63 -18.94
C GLN A 169 18.47 -9.54 -18.09
N LEU A 170 17.96 -10.70 -17.66
CA LEU A 170 18.74 -11.68 -16.91
C LEU A 170 19.84 -12.32 -17.77
N ALA A 171 19.63 -12.50 -19.08
CA ALA A 171 20.62 -13.05 -20.00
C ALA A 171 21.83 -12.12 -20.22
N GLN A 172 21.75 -10.84 -19.83
CA GLN A 172 22.89 -9.92 -19.83
C GLN A 172 23.88 -10.19 -18.70
N LEU A 173 23.46 -10.90 -17.66
CA LEU A 173 24.32 -11.30 -16.55
C LEU A 173 25.10 -12.58 -16.91
N SER A 174 26.34 -12.68 -16.43
CA SER A 174 27.11 -13.93 -16.57
C SER A 174 26.43 -15.08 -15.82
N GLU A 175 26.76 -16.32 -16.18
CA GLU A 175 26.26 -17.50 -15.45
C GLU A 175 26.67 -17.47 -13.97
N GLU A 176 27.89 -17.02 -13.70
CA GLU A 176 28.40 -16.84 -12.33
C GLU A 176 27.59 -15.80 -11.56
N GLN A 177 27.33 -14.63 -12.14
CA GLN A 177 26.52 -13.58 -11.50
C GLN A 177 25.09 -14.06 -11.21
N ARG A 178 24.47 -14.78 -12.15
CA ARG A 178 23.13 -15.37 -11.94
C ARG A 178 23.12 -16.40 -10.82
N GLN A 179 24.18 -17.22 -10.72
CA GLN A 179 24.29 -18.22 -9.67
C GLN A 179 24.52 -17.57 -8.29
N GLN A 180 25.38 -16.56 -8.21
CA GLN A 180 25.65 -15.80 -6.99
C GLN A 180 24.41 -15.07 -6.48
N LEU A 181 23.55 -14.57 -7.38
CA LEU A 181 22.34 -13.81 -7.02
C LEU A 181 21.05 -14.63 -7.11
N ARG A 182 21.14 -15.97 -7.16
CA ARG A 182 19.96 -16.84 -7.24
C ARG A 182 18.96 -16.62 -6.09
N SER A 183 19.46 -16.28 -4.89
CA SER A 183 18.64 -15.95 -3.71
C SER A 183 17.83 -14.64 -3.87
N VAL A 184 18.33 -13.72 -4.72
CA VAL A 184 17.81 -12.37 -4.97
C VAL A 184 16.91 -12.34 -6.21
N LEU A 185 17.35 -12.96 -7.31
CA LEU A 185 16.72 -12.93 -8.62
C LEU A 185 15.83 -14.14 -8.91
N GLY A 186 15.85 -15.17 -8.06
CA GLY A 186 15.10 -16.40 -8.25
C GLY A 186 15.69 -17.29 -9.34
N GLU A 187 14.98 -18.38 -9.65
CA GLU A 187 15.38 -19.30 -10.72
C GLU A 187 14.94 -18.80 -12.10
N THR A 188 15.75 -19.09 -13.11
CA THR A 188 15.57 -18.64 -14.50
C THR A 188 14.92 -19.69 -15.40
N ASP A 189 14.16 -20.65 -14.85
CA ASP A 189 13.46 -21.63 -15.68
C ASP A 189 12.41 -20.92 -16.54
N ALA A 190 12.75 -20.74 -17.83
CA ALA A 190 11.93 -20.05 -18.81
C ALA A 190 10.57 -20.71 -19.02
N THR A 191 10.42 -22.01 -18.69
CA THR A 191 9.14 -22.73 -18.82
C THR A 191 8.15 -22.41 -17.71
N ALA A 192 8.62 -21.83 -16.59
CA ALA A 192 7.82 -21.50 -15.42
C ALA A 192 8.12 -20.08 -14.88
N PHE A 193 8.44 -19.15 -15.78
CA PHE A 193 8.92 -17.80 -15.42
C PHE A 193 7.79 -16.79 -15.10
N TYR A 194 6.80 -17.22 -14.32
CA TYR A 194 5.65 -16.44 -13.87
C TYR A 194 5.35 -16.70 -12.39
N HIS A 195 4.56 -15.85 -11.75
CA HIS A 195 4.25 -15.93 -10.31
C HIS A 195 5.50 -16.11 -9.44
N LYS A 196 6.61 -15.50 -9.86
CA LYS A 196 7.91 -15.54 -9.18
C LYS A 196 7.78 -14.91 -7.79
N GLY A 197 6.92 -13.89 -7.70
CA GLY A 197 6.57 -13.20 -6.47
C GLY A 197 7.06 -11.76 -6.47
N ALA A 198 6.37 -10.94 -5.68
CA ALA A 198 6.52 -9.48 -5.64
C ALA A 198 7.96 -8.99 -5.40
N SER A 199 8.76 -9.73 -4.62
CA SER A 199 10.16 -9.38 -4.31
C SER A 199 11.10 -9.66 -5.48
N ILE A 200 11.06 -10.87 -6.03
CA ILE A 200 11.91 -11.27 -7.17
C ILE A 200 11.62 -10.36 -8.36
N MET A 201 10.33 -10.11 -8.62
CA MET A 201 9.93 -9.22 -9.69
C MET A 201 10.62 -7.85 -9.49
N ARG A 202 10.40 -7.17 -8.36
CA ARG A 202 11.00 -5.85 -8.12
C ARG A 202 12.52 -5.87 -8.29
N ASN A 203 13.20 -6.90 -7.80
CA ASN A 203 14.66 -7.02 -7.97
C ASN A 203 15.05 -7.08 -9.46
N ILE A 204 14.34 -7.85 -10.30
CA ILE A 204 14.60 -7.86 -11.75
C ILE A 204 14.33 -6.48 -12.37
N SER A 205 13.28 -5.76 -11.93
CA SER A 205 13.04 -4.38 -12.39
C SER A 205 14.21 -3.45 -12.07
N TYR A 206 14.89 -3.61 -10.93
CA TYR A 206 16.04 -2.75 -10.59
C TYR A 206 17.17 -2.87 -11.63
N LEU A 207 17.37 -4.05 -12.21
CA LEU A 207 18.34 -4.24 -13.30
C LEU A 207 17.98 -3.38 -14.52
N GLN A 208 16.70 -3.37 -14.89
CA GLN A 208 16.18 -2.53 -15.98
C GLN A 208 16.32 -1.03 -15.67
N LEU A 209 16.03 -0.63 -14.42
CA LEU A 209 16.13 0.78 -14.00
C LEU A 209 17.57 1.29 -14.02
N ASN A 210 18.56 0.46 -13.71
CA ASN A 210 19.96 0.88 -13.76
C ASN A 210 20.45 1.21 -15.17
N GLN A 211 19.91 0.59 -16.21
CA GLN A 211 20.22 1.01 -17.57
C GLN A 211 19.71 2.42 -17.86
N ARG A 212 18.62 2.84 -17.20
CA ARG A 212 18.00 4.15 -17.37
C ARG A 212 18.69 5.26 -16.59
N THR A 213 19.27 4.99 -15.41
CA THR A 213 20.04 6.00 -14.65
C THR A 213 21.18 6.59 -15.47
N ARG A 214 21.80 5.76 -16.33
CA ARG A 214 22.89 6.18 -17.24
C ARG A 214 22.44 7.19 -18.31
N GLN A 215 21.15 7.31 -18.56
CA GLN A 215 20.59 8.15 -19.63
C GLN A 215 20.03 9.49 -19.11
N GLN A 216 19.71 9.59 -17.81
CA GLN A 216 19.01 10.75 -17.26
C GLN A 216 19.46 11.08 -15.82
N ALA A 217 20.11 12.24 -15.66
CA ALA A 217 20.81 12.63 -14.43
C ALA A 217 19.91 13.01 -13.23
N LYS A 218 18.60 13.20 -13.43
CA LYS A 218 17.63 13.56 -12.37
C LYS A 218 16.37 12.71 -12.47
N THR A 219 16.50 11.47 -12.02
CA THR A 219 15.43 10.47 -12.07
C THR A 219 15.08 9.98 -10.68
N LEU A 220 13.79 9.89 -10.39
CA LEU A 220 13.25 9.21 -9.23
C LEU A 220 12.50 7.95 -9.68
N PHE A 221 12.79 6.82 -9.03
CA PHE A 221 12.11 5.56 -9.29
C PHE A 221 11.03 5.36 -8.25
N TYR A 222 9.76 5.35 -8.68
CA TYR A 222 8.61 5.26 -7.80
C TYR A 222 7.87 3.95 -8.01
N PHE A 223 8.00 3.04 -7.05
CA PHE A 223 7.30 1.77 -7.06
C PHE A 223 5.91 1.89 -6.44
N ILE A 224 4.90 1.49 -7.21
CA ILE A 224 3.51 1.40 -6.76
C ILE A 224 2.93 0.02 -7.07
N ASP A 225 2.06 -0.49 -6.20
CA ASP A 225 1.34 -1.73 -6.50
C ASP A 225 0.15 -1.44 -7.43
N SER A 226 -0.14 -2.37 -8.36
CA SER A 226 -1.21 -2.14 -9.34
C SER A 226 -2.62 -2.11 -8.73
N ASP A 227 -2.81 -2.50 -7.47
CA ASP A 227 -4.06 -2.38 -6.72
C ASP A 227 -4.17 -1.05 -5.95
N GLN A 228 -3.38 -0.06 -6.37
CA GLN A 228 -3.33 1.28 -5.80
C GLN A 228 -3.62 2.35 -6.84
N THR A 229 -4.28 3.40 -6.37
CA THR A 229 -4.61 4.57 -7.17
C THR A 229 -4.16 5.84 -6.45
N PHE A 230 -3.98 6.92 -7.20
CA PHE A 230 -3.66 8.25 -6.65
C PHE A 230 -4.85 8.95 -6.00
N ASP A 231 -5.97 8.25 -5.86
CA ASP A 231 -7.15 8.70 -5.15
C ASP A 231 -6.93 8.67 -3.63
N LEU A 232 -7.81 9.35 -2.89
CA LEU A 232 -7.82 9.35 -1.43
C LEU A 232 -9.19 9.00 -0.85
N MET A 233 -9.18 8.38 0.32
CA MET A 233 -10.36 8.21 1.15
C MET A 233 -10.36 9.25 2.28
N VAL A 234 -11.15 10.32 2.14
CA VAL A 234 -11.20 11.46 3.09
C VAL A 234 -12.25 11.25 4.20
N ALA A 235 -13.40 10.65 3.87
CA ALA A 235 -14.42 10.26 4.83
C ALA A 235 -15.19 9.00 4.37
N ALA A 236 -15.95 8.39 5.28
CA ALA A 236 -16.90 7.35 4.94
C ALA A 236 -17.94 7.92 3.96
N ASN A 237 -18.06 7.31 2.79
CA ASN A 237 -19.02 7.64 1.73
C ASN A 237 -18.73 8.91 0.90
N THR A 238 -17.52 9.48 0.97
CA THR A 238 -17.08 10.53 0.02
C THR A 238 -16.33 9.93 -1.15
N HIS A 239 -16.62 10.39 -2.36
CA HIS A 239 -15.95 9.95 -3.59
C HIS A 239 -14.43 10.08 -3.50
N ASN A 240 -13.76 9.15 -4.19
CA ASN A 240 -12.34 9.20 -4.50
C ASN A 240 -12.01 10.51 -5.22
N GLU A 241 -11.22 11.36 -4.58
CA GLU A 241 -10.67 12.57 -5.21
C GLU A 241 -9.14 12.48 -5.22
N GLN A 242 -8.49 13.19 -6.16
CA GLN A 242 -7.02 13.29 -6.26
C GLN A 242 -6.61 14.74 -5.98
N PRO A 243 -6.73 15.21 -4.73
CA PRO A 243 -6.41 16.59 -4.37
C PRO A 243 -4.91 16.87 -4.24
N ILE A 244 -4.06 15.82 -4.19
CA ILE A 244 -2.63 15.95 -3.92
C ILE A 244 -1.83 15.87 -5.22
N ASN A 245 -0.98 16.88 -5.47
CA ASN A 245 0.03 16.80 -6.52
C ASN A 245 1.26 15.99 -6.03
N PHE A 246 1.19 14.66 -6.15
CA PHE A 246 2.25 13.78 -5.65
C PHE A 246 3.63 14.12 -6.25
N PHE A 247 3.70 14.40 -7.55
CA PHE A 247 4.96 14.68 -8.23
C PHE A 247 5.61 15.97 -7.74
N TYR A 248 4.83 17.04 -7.59
CA TYR A 248 5.32 18.28 -7.02
C TYR A 248 5.86 18.07 -5.60
N HIS A 249 5.09 17.43 -4.72
CA HIS A 249 5.50 17.23 -3.32
C HIS A 249 6.71 16.32 -3.18
N LEU A 250 6.80 15.24 -3.96
CA LEU A 250 7.97 14.36 -3.98
C LEU A 250 9.21 15.04 -4.55
N ASP A 251 9.06 15.81 -5.63
CA ASP A 251 10.16 16.61 -6.19
C ASP A 251 10.70 17.60 -5.15
N GLN A 252 9.82 18.27 -4.42
CA GLN A 252 10.18 19.19 -3.34
C GLN A 252 10.92 18.47 -2.20
N ILE A 253 10.45 17.29 -1.77
CA ILE A 253 11.14 16.49 -0.74
C ILE A 253 12.57 16.16 -1.18
N PHE A 254 12.76 15.61 -2.38
CA PHE A 254 14.09 15.19 -2.84
C PHE A 254 15.02 16.35 -3.24
N SER A 255 14.47 17.52 -3.55
CA SER A 255 15.22 18.74 -3.88
C SER A 255 15.63 19.55 -2.64
N LYS A 256 14.82 19.53 -1.57
CA LYS A 256 15.03 20.34 -0.36
C LYS A 256 15.63 19.58 0.82
N THR A 257 15.75 18.26 0.72
CA THR A 257 16.31 17.41 1.78
C THR A 257 17.40 16.50 1.22
N ASP A 258 18.14 15.86 2.12
CA ASP A 258 19.13 14.83 1.81
C ASP A 258 18.51 13.43 1.66
N ALA A 259 17.17 13.34 1.52
CA ALA A 259 16.46 12.09 1.33
C ALA A 259 17.03 11.30 0.15
N GLN A 260 17.30 10.02 0.42
CA GLN A 260 17.70 9.04 -0.60
C GLN A 260 16.54 8.12 -0.95
N ILE A 261 15.73 7.76 0.05
CA ILE A 261 14.57 6.88 -0.08
C ILE A 261 13.44 7.46 0.76
N VAL A 262 12.25 7.53 0.17
CA VAL A 262 11.01 7.95 0.85
C VAL A 262 9.97 6.85 0.68
N THR A 263 9.28 6.49 1.76
CA THR A 263 8.09 5.62 1.70
C THR A 263 6.83 6.42 2.03
N GLY A 264 5.75 6.17 1.30
CA GLY A 264 4.45 6.71 1.63
C GLY A 264 3.65 5.79 2.56
N LYS A 265 2.38 6.13 2.73
CA LYS A 265 1.39 5.32 3.46
C LYS A 265 0.35 4.74 2.49
N VAL A 266 -0.63 4.04 3.01
CA VAL A 266 -1.84 3.69 2.26
C VAL A 266 -3.08 4.01 3.06
N VAL A 267 -4.15 4.33 2.34
CA VAL A 267 -5.50 4.54 2.87
C VAL A 267 -6.48 3.59 2.17
N GLY A 268 -7.68 3.41 2.73
CA GLY A 268 -8.68 2.48 2.21
C GLY A 268 -8.58 1.11 2.86
N ASP A 269 -8.50 0.05 2.04
CA ASP A 269 -8.46 -1.31 2.55
C ASP A 269 -7.12 -1.61 3.24
N PRO A 270 -7.11 -2.41 4.32
CA PRO A 270 -5.87 -2.75 4.99
C PRO A 270 -4.82 -3.40 4.07
N PRO A 271 -3.55 -2.95 4.13
CA PRO A 271 -2.47 -3.53 3.34
C PRO A 271 -1.99 -4.91 3.83
N VAL A 272 -2.61 -5.48 4.87
CA VAL A 272 -2.16 -6.71 5.52
C VAL A 272 -3.01 -7.93 5.14
N SER A 273 -2.57 -9.10 5.57
CA SER A 273 -3.31 -10.34 5.37
C SER A 273 -4.48 -10.46 6.36
N PRO A 274 -5.63 -11.04 5.97
CA PRO A 274 -6.69 -11.50 6.87
C PRO A 274 -6.17 -12.39 8.00
N ALA A 275 -5.04 -13.07 7.78
CA ALA A 275 -4.34 -13.86 8.81
C ALA A 275 -4.07 -13.10 10.11
N VAL A 276 -3.87 -11.78 10.04
CA VAL A 276 -3.53 -10.91 11.18
C VAL A 276 -4.59 -9.82 11.43
N MET A 277 -5.79 -10.01 10.87
CA MET A 277 -6.96 -9.15 11.12
C MET A 277 -8.15 -9.93 11.67
N ALA A 278 -8.05 -11.27 11.70
CA ALA A 278 -9.15 -12.18 12.00
C ALA A 278 -9.74 -11.95 13.38
N GLY A 279 -8.91 -11.68 14.39
CA GLY A 279 -9.36 -11.44 15.76
C GLY A 279 -10.21 -10.18 15.89
N ASN A 280 -9.71 -9.06 15.37
CA ASN A 280 -10.36 -7.76 15.41
C ASN A 280 -11.62 -7.73 14.51
N PHE A 281 -11.57 -8.31 13.31
CA PHE A 281 -12.73 -8.34 12.44
C PHE A 281 -13.85 -9.23 13.00
N LEU A 282 -13.51 -10.35 13.65
CA LEU A 282 -14.50 -11.20 14.31
C LEU A 282 -15.21 -10.50 15.46
N GLU A 283 -14.49 -9.66 16.21
CA GLU A 283 -15.08 -8.79 17.23
C GLU A 283 -16.05 -7.78 16.61
N ASP A 284 -15.72 -7.22 15.44
CA ASP A 284 -16.61 -6.32 14.71
C ASP A 284 -17.88 -6.98 14.19
N VAL A 285 -17.76 -8.17 13.63
CA VAL A 285 -18.93 -8.96 13.18
C VAL A 285 -19.83 -9.33 14.37
N LEU A 286 -19.24 -9.75 15.48
CA LEU A 286 -19.99 -10.09 16.70
C LEU A 286 -20.71 -8.85 17.26
N GLY A 287 -20.03 -7.71 17.32
CA GLY A 287 -20.62 -6.45 17.77
C GLY A 287 -21.81 -6.02 16.91
N PHE A 288 -21.64 -6.00 15.59
CA PHE A 288 -22.71 -5.66 14.65
C PHE A 288 -23.93 -6.58 14.78
N LEU A 289 -23.72 -7.91 14.79
CA LEU A 289 -24.84 -8.85 14.89
C LEU A 289 -25.54 -8.78 16.25
N THR A 290 -24.80 -8.48 17.32
CA THR A 290 -25.39 -8.28 18.66
C THR A 290 -26.26 -7.02 18.68
N GLU A 291 -25.79 -5.93 18.07
CA GLU A 291 -26.53 -4.68 18.00
C GLU A 291 -27.80 -4.84 17.16
N ILE A 292 -27.68 -5.38 15.95
CA ILE A 292 -28.82 -5.49 15.02
C ILE A 292 -29.87 -6.50 15.48
N ALA A 293 -29.49 -7.51 16.29
CA ALA A 293 -30.43 -8.45 16.89
C ALA A 293 -31.47 -7.78 17.80
N ASN A 294 -31.08 -6.67 18.43
CA ASN A 294 -31.90 -5.95 19.40
C ASN A 294 -32.74 -4.83 18.75
N LEU A 295 -32.73 -4.73 17.42
CA LEU A 295 -33.47 -3.74 16.64
C LEU A 295 -34.62 -4.40 15.89
N ASP A 296 -35.67 -3.61 15.58
CA ASP A 296 -36.75 -4.05 14.70
C ASP A 296 -36.27 -4.10 13.25
N ALA A 297 -36.44 -5.26 12.60
CA ALA A 297 -36.03 -5.50 11.22
C ALA A 297 -36.61 -4.50 10.21
N ALA A 298 -37.84 -4.01 10.46
CA ALA A 298 -38.56 -3.11 9.57
C ALA A 298 -38.33 -1.62 9.85
N GLN A 299 -37.63 -1.29 10.95
CA GLN A 299 -37.29 0.09 11.28
C GLN A 299 -36.21 0.64 10.35
N ASP A 300 -36.27 1.96 10.10
CA ASP A 300 -35.23 2.72 9.41
C ASP A 300 -33.83 2.39 9.96
N CYS A 301 -32.90 2.16 9.04
CA CYS A 301 -31.53 1.79 9.36
C CYS A 301 -30.85 2.82 10.26
N GLN A 302 -30.34 2.36 11.40
CA GLN A 302 -29.63 3.21 12.37
C GLN A 302 -28.10 3.21 12.18
N PHE A 303 -27.58 2.37 11.29
CA PHE A 303 -26.14 2.16 11.04
C PHE A 303 -25.52 3.23 10.11
N HIS A 304 -26.24 4.32 9.83
CA HIS A 304 -25.74 5.51 9.12
C HIS A 304 -24.95 6.47 10.01
N LYS A 305 -25.10 6.34 11.33
CA LYS A 305 -24.51 7.30 12.27
C LYS A 305 -22.99 7.13 12.33
N LYS A 306 -22.31 8.26 12.04
CA LYS A 306 -20.86 8.49 11.98
C LYS A 306 -20.08 7.55 12.89
N ASN A 307 -19.25 6.71 12.28
CA ASN A 307 -18.17 5.98 12.94
C ASN A 307 -17.34 7.00 13.76
N THR A 308 -17.60 7.12 15.07
CA THR A 308 -16.89 8.08 15.94
C THR A 308 -15.45 7.62 16.17
N LYS A 309 -15.22 6.30 16.07
CA LYS A 309 -13.90 5.68 16.05
C LYS A 309 -13.31 5.78 14.66
N LYS A 310 -12.45 6.77 14.44
CA LYS A 310 -11.60 6.82 13.24
C LYS A 310 -10.48 5.81 13.43
N ALA A 311 -10.46 4.76 12.61
CA ALA A 311 -9.38 3.78 12.58
C ALA A 311 -8.04 4.53 12.41
N ASP A 312 -7.09 4.24 13.28
CA ASP A 312 -5.70 4.66 13.11
C ASP A 312 -4.98 3.75 12.09
N ASP A 313 -3.71 4.06 11.82
CA ASP A 313 -2.91 3.38 10.79
C ASP A 313 -2.76 1.85 11.01
N ALA A 314 -3.14 1.30 12.17
CA ALA A 314 -3.00 -0.12 12.48
C ALA A 314 -4.20 -0.76 13.21
N ALA A 315 -5.33 -0.06 13.33
CA ALA A 315 -6.50 -0.52 14.09
C ALA A 315 -7.08 -1.86 13.59
N TYR A 316 -6.80 -2.24 12.35
CA TYR A 316 -7.18 -3.53 11.78
C TYR A 316 -6.29 -4.70 12.25
N HIS A 317 -5.09 -4.44 12.77
CA HIS A 317 -4.07 -5.47 13.01
C HIS A 317 -4.19 -6.08 14.42
N ASP A 318 -4.29 -7.41 14.50
CA ASP A 318 -4.49 -8.16 15.76
C ASP A 318 -3.35 -7.95 16.77
N MET A 319 -2.14 -7.67 16.28
CA MET A 319 -0.92 -7.44 17.06
C MET A 319 -0.26 -6.08 16.72
N ALA A 320 -1.06 -5.01 16.65
CA ALA A 320 -0.56 -3.67 16.33
C ALA A 320 0.56 -3.20 17.29
N ASP A 321 0.56 -3.70 18.54
CA ASP A 321 1.57 -3.43 19.57
C ASP A 321 2.99 -3.83 19.13
N LEU A 322 3.13 -4.91 18.36
CA LEU A 322 4.43 -5.33 17.80
C LEU A 322 5.06 -4.26 16.91
N PHE A 323 4.24 -3.39 16.33
CA PHE A 323 4.68 -2.32 15.46
C PHE A 323 4.74 -0.97 16.19
N GLY A 324 4.78 -0.97 17.53
CA GLY A 324 4.92 0.26 18.32
C GLY A 324 3.70 1.17 18.29
N PHE A 325 2.55 0.68 17.80
CA PHE A 325 1.28 1.35 18.04
C PHE A 325 0.89 1.06 19.47
N THR A 326 0.76 2.11 20.29
CA THR A 326 0.19 1.95 21.62
C THR A 326 -1.23 1.46 21.42
N ALA A 327 -1.55 0.28 21.97
CA ALA A 327 -2.92 -0.16 22.17
C ALA A 327 -3.58 0.83 23.13
N LYS A 328 -3.91 2.03 22.67
CA LYS A 328 -4.98 2.80 23.27
C LYS A 328 -6.24 2.05 22.89
N ALA A 329 -6.54 1.11 23.76
CA ALA A 329 -7.85 0.58 24.07
C ALA A 329 -8.93 1.68 23.92
N ASP A 330 -9.40 1.87 22.71
CA ASP A 330 -10.82 2.01 22.48
C ASP A 330 -11.40 0.59 22.51
N ASP A 331 -11.31 -0.07 23.67
CA ASP A 331 -11.74 -1.45 23.91
C ASP A 331 -13.15 -1.65 23.35
N GLY A 332 -13.26 -2.48 22.31
CA GLY A 332 -14.51 -2.85 21.69
C GLY A 332 -14.51 -2.76 20.17
N TYR A 333 -15.60 -3.24 19.60
CA TYR A 333 -15.78 -3.32 18.17
C TYR A 333 -15.85 -1.94 17.48
N TYR A 334 -15.56 -1.94 16.18
CA TYR A 334 -15.80 -0.82 15.27
C TYR A 334 -17.17 -1.02 14.61
N PRO A 335 -18.13 -0.09 14.80
CA PRO A 335 -19.45 -0.21 14.21
C PRO A 335 -19.38 -0.29 12.69
N TYR A 336 -20.26 -1.10 12.10
CA TYR A 336 -20.42 -1.17 10.66
C TYR A 336 -21.09 0.11 10.12
N PRO A 337 -20.42 0.91 9.29
CA PRO A 337 -21.03 2.08 8.68
C PRO A 337 -21.80 1.64 7.43
N CYS A 338 -23.13 1.50 7.54
CA CYS A 338 -23.96 1.06 6.42
C CYS A 338 -23.76 1.99 5.20
N PRO A 339 -23.29 1.46 4.05
CA PRO A 339 -23.00 2.28 2.87
C PRO A 339 -24.22 2.45 1.95
N LEU A 340 -25.34 1.79 2.23
CA LEU A 340 -26.51 1.84 1.37
C LEU A 340 -27.05 3.29 1.29
N PRO A 341 -27.26 3.83 0.08
CA PRO A 341 -27.83 5.16 -0.08
C PRO A 341 -29.36 5.14 0.11
N GLY A 342 -29.91 6.30 0.48
CA GLY A 342 -31.37 6.48 0.61
C GLY A 342 -31.99 5.75 1.81
N THR A 343 -33.32 5.84 1.93
CA THR A 343 -34.07 5.19 3.01
C THR A 343 -34.11 3.68 2.80
N HIS A 344 -33.75 2.92 3.84
CA HIS A 344 -33.83 1.46 3.89
C HIS A 344 -33.93 0.98 5.34
N ASP A 345 -34.36 -0.27 5.51
CA ASP A 345 -34.58 -0.91 6.82
C ASP A 345 -33.35 -1.69 7.32
N HIS A 346 -33.39 -2.17 8.57
CA HIS A 346 -32.33 -3.00 9.14
C HIS A 346 -32.15 -4.33 8.41
N ARG A 347 -33.22 -4.90 7.83
CA ARG A 347 -33.12 -6.11 7.01
C ARG A 347 -32.23 -5.88 5.78
N GLN A 348 -32.41 -4.77 5.06
CA GLN A 348 -31.57 -4.38 3.93
C GLN A 348 -30.12 -4.14 4.38
N CYS A 349 -29.92 -3.50 5.53
CA CYS A 349 -28.59 -3.33 6.13
C CYS A 349 -27.90 -4.68 6.43
N LEU A 350 -28.61 -5.66 6.99
CA LEU A 350 -28.07 -7.00 7.26
C LEU A 350 -27.68 -7.73 5.97
N MET A 351 -28.51 -7.63 4.92
CA MET A 351 -28.24 -8.26 3.62
C MET A 351 -26.98 -7.70 2.97
N ASP A 352 -26.81 -6.37 3.02
CA ASP A 352 -25.60 -5.72 2.52
C ASP A 352 -24.36 -6.09 3.36
N PHE A 353 -24.47 -6.10 4.69
CA PHE A 353 -23.38 -6.55 5.55
C PHE A 353 -22.98 -8.01 5.26
N ALA A 354 -23.95 -8.92 5.14
CA ALA A 354 -23.72 -10.33 4.82
C ALA A 354 -22.99 -10.51 3.48
N ASN A 355 -23.26 -9.66 2.50
CA ASN A 355 -22.54 -9.64 1.24
C ASN A 355 -21.08 -9.17 1.39
N GLN A 356 -20.84 -8.20 2.27
CA GLN A 356 -19.50 -7.63 2.48
C GLN A 356 -18.57 -8.48 3.34
N VAL A 357 -19.09 -9.23 4.33
CA VAL A 357 -18.22 -10.03 5.22
C VAL A 357 -17.41 -11.10 4.47
N GLN A 358 -17.87 -11.57 3.32
CA GLN A 358 -17.14 -12.52 2.49
C GLN A 358 -15.86 -11.91 1.90
N ARG A 359 -15.84 -10.61 1.65
CA ARG A 359 -14.71 -9.88 1.07
C ARG A 359 -13.51 -9.80 2.01
N PHE A 360 -13.72 -10.08 3.30
CA PHE A 360 -12.65 -10.21 4.28
C PHE A 360 -11.57 -11.19 3.84
N PHE A 361 -11.96 -12.33 3.28
CA PHE A 361 -10.99 -13.33 2.83
C PHE A 361 -10.19 -12.88 1.60
N ASP A 362 -10.67 -11.88 0.86
CA ASP A 362 -9.95 -11.20 -0.21
C ASP A 362 -9.08 -10.03 0.30
N GLY A 363 -9.20 -9.64 1.57
CA GLY A 363 -8.34 -8.65 2.23
C GLY A 363 -9.05 -7.35 2.62
N GLU A 364 -10.36 -7.24 2.39
CA GLU A 364 -11.13 -6.06 2.79
C GLU A 364 -11.49 -6.06 4.27
N HIS A 365 -11.74 -4.88 4.81
CA HIS A 365 -12.27 -4.72 6.16
C HIS A 365 -13.48 -3.78 6.11
N ALA A 366 -14.67 -4.32 6.34
CA ALA A 366 -15.92 -3.55 6.20
C ALA A 366 -16.06 -2.41 7.24
N THR A 367 -15.39 -2.54 8.39
CA THR A 367 -15.53 -1.67 9.56
C THR A 367 -14.31 -0.80 9.86
N ARG A 368 -13.09 -1.25 9.50
CA ARG A 368 -11.81 -0.59 9.85
C ARG A 368 -11.05 -0.19 8.59
N LYS A 369 -11.56 0.85 7.93
CA LYS A 369 -10.89 1.50 6.80
C LYS A 369 -10.07 2.69 7.27
N THR A 370 -8.88 2.86 6.73
CA THR A 370 -8.02 4.00 7.06
C THR A 370 -8.37 5.20 6.19
N HIS A 371 -8.39 6.38 6.80
CA HIS A 371 -8.74 7.64 6.13
C HIS A 371 -7.55 8.59 6.10
N TYR A 372 -7.45 9.35 5.02
CA TYR A 372 -6.45 10.39 4.91
C TYR A 372 -6.71 11.51 5.91
N ARG A 373 -5.63 11.98 6.55
CA ARG A 373 -5.62 13.20 7.35
C ARG A 373 -4.54 14.10 6.79
N TYR A 374 -4.92 15.31 6.42
CA TYR A 374 -3.97 16.25 5.83
C TYR A 374 -2.87 16.63 6.82
N GLU A 375 -1.64 16.59 6.32
CA GLU A 375 -0.43 17.17 6.90
C GLU A 375 0.43 17.59 5.71
N ALA A 376 0.96 18.81 5.71
CA ALA A 376 1.77 19.31 4.59
C ALA A 376 2.98 18.37 4.36
N ALA A 377 3.26 18.04 3.09
CA ALA A 377 4.18 16.95 2.75
C ALA A 377 5.56 17.07 3.42
N LEU A 378 6.21 18.23 3.31
CA LEU A 378 7.51 18.50 3.95
C LEU A 378 7.44 18.48 5.49
N ALA A 379 6.35 19.00 6.08
CA ALA A 379 6.16 18.99 7.52
C ALA A 379 5.87 17.59 8.08
N SER A 380 5.35 16.69 7.23
CA SER A 380 5.00 15.32 7.60
C SER A 380 6.19 14.35 7.64
N LEU A 381 7.37 14.78 7.20
CA LEU A 381 8.56 13.94 7.08
C LEU A 381 8.99 13.39 8.44
N LYS A 382 9.10 12.07 8.53
CA LYS A 382 9.52 11.35 9.74
C LYS A 382 10.53 10.26 9.38
N PRO A 383 11.50 9.95 10.26
CA PRO A 383 12.43 8.85 10.02
C PRO A 383 11.66 7.55 9.77
N ALA A 384 11.95 6.88 8.67
CA ALA A 384 11.29 5.64 8.30
C ALA A 384 12.02 4.43 8.89
N ARG A 385 11.25 3.35 9.03
CA ARG A 385 11.78 2.03 9.41
C ARG A 385 11.24 0.90 8.55
N THR A 386 10.23 1.15 7.72
CA THR A 386 9.50 0.15 6.95
C THR A 386 9.45 0.63 5.50
N ILE A 387 9.79 -0.21 4.54
CA ILE A 387 9.41 0.04 3.14
C ILE A 387 8.03 -0.54 2.92
N TYR A 388 7.10 0.32 2.51
CA TYR A 388 5.86 -0.15 1.93
C TYR A 388 6.09 -0.38 0.43
N THR A 389 6.18 -1.64 0.01
CA THR A 389 6.61 -2.02 -1.35
C THR A 389 5.68 -1.53 -2.46
N GLY A 390 4.46 -1.14 -2.12
CA GLY A 390 3.48 -0.54 -3.03
C GLY A 390 3.46 0.99 -3.03
N ASN A 391 4.31 1.66 -2.25
CA ASN A 391 4.39 3.13 -2.21
C ASN A 391 5.76 3.55 -1.63
N TYR A 392 6.81 3.44 -2.45
CA TYR A 392 8.14 3.93 -2.10
C TYR A 392 8.91 4.41 -3.32
N ILE A 393 9.77 5.40 -3.09
CA ILE A 393 10.46 6.15 -4.13
C ILE A 393 11.91 6.42 -3.72
N PHE A 394 12.83 6.42 -4.69
CA PHE A 394 14.25 6.63 -4.43
C PHE A 394 15.00 7.27 -5.61
N LYS A 395 16.12 7.92 -5.29
CA LYS A 395 17.13 8.38 -6.27
C LYS A 395 17.98 7.22 -6.77
N ALA A 396 18.78 7.40 -7.82
CA ALA A 396 19.65 6.35 -8.38
C ALA A 396 20.45 5.56 -7.34
N GLU A 397 20.94 6.19 -6.28
CA GLU A 397 21.69 5.56 -5.19
C GLU A 397 20.87 4.49 -4.44
N GLY A 398 19.54 4.53 -4.51
CA GLY A 398 18.65 3.50 -3.97
C GLY A 398 18.73 2.16 -4.72
N LEU A 399 19.26 2.13 -5.95
CA LEU A 399 19.49 0.88 -6.70
C LEU A 399 20.54 -0.03 -6.06
N ALA A 400 21.38 0.51 -5.17
CA ALA A 400 22.28 -0.28 -4.35
C ALA A 400 21.53 -1.30 -3.48
N TYR A 401 20.22 -1.10 -3.23
CA TYR A 401 19.36 -1.99 -2.46
C TYR A 401 18.55 -2.94 -3.35
N PHE A 402 18.07 -4.03 -2.74
CA PHE A 402 17.12 -4.98 -3.32
C PHE A 402 16.16 -5.46 -2.23
N ILE A 403 15.01 -6.01 -2.60
CA ILE A 403 14.10 -6.66 -1.64
C ILE A 403 14.76 -7.96 -1.14
N PRO A 404 15.15 -8.05 0.14
CA PRO A 404 15.97 -9.14 0.66
C PRO A 404 15.18 -10.44 0.80
N PHE A 405 15.92 -11.55 0.83
CA PHE A 405 15.38 -12.88 1.13
C PHE A 405 14.21 -13.30 0.22
N ALA A 406 14.22 -12.82 -1.02
CA ALA A 406 13.12 -12.95 -1.96
C ALA A 406 12.73 -14.42 -2.22
N ALA A 407 13.71 -15.32 -2.27
CA ALA A 407 13.51 -16.75 -2.43
C ALA A 407 12.66 -17.41 -1.31
N LEU A 408 12.62 -16.83 -0.11
CA LEU A 408 11.81 -17.37 1.00
C LEU A 408 10.31 -17.14 0.81
N LYS A 409 9.95 -16.18 -0.06
CA LYS A 409 8.56 -15.75 -0.35
C LYS A 409 7.77 -15.38 0.91
N LEU A 410 8.42 -14.93 1.99
CA LEU A 410 7.76 -14.51 3.22
C LEU A 410 6.96 -13.22 3.00
N ARG A 411 6.00 -12.95 3.87
CA ARG A 411 5.46 -11.59 4.04
C ARG A 411 6.51 -10.73 4.76
N MET A 412 6.23 -9.44 4.89
CA MET A 412 7.12 -8.49 5.59
C MET A 412 8.48 -8.21 4.92
N ALA A 413 8.71 -8.63 3.68
CA ALA A 413 9.98 -8.35 2.97
C ALA A 413 10.29 -6.85 2.82
N GLY A 414 9.27 -6.01 2.61
CA GLY A 414 9.39 -4.55 2.63
C GLY A 414 9.79 -3.99 4.01
N PRO A 415 9.06 -4.31 5.09
CA PRO A 415 9.49 -3.99 6.46
C PRO A 415 10.91 -4.44 6.79
N VAL A 416 11.31 -5.66 6.40
CA VAL A 416 12.68 -6.17 6.57
C VAL A 416 13.69 -5.28 5.85
N LEU A 417 13.45 -4.98 4.56
CA LEU A 417 14.29 -4.05 3.81
C LEU A 417 14.39 -2.69 4.51
N GLY A 418 13.27 -2.17 5.02
CA GLY A 418 13.25 -0.90 5.75
C GLY A 418 14.16 -0.89 6.97
N ARG A 419 14.26 -1.99 7.73
CA ARG A 419 15.19 -2.11 8.87
C ARG A 419 16.65 -2.07 8.41
N LEU A 420 16.97 -2.76 7.32
CA LEU A 420 18.31 -2.81 6.75
C LEU A 420 18.73 -1.44 6.21
N ILE A 421 17.87 -0.77 5.44
CA ILE A 421 18.09 0.59 4.94
C ILE A 421 18.29 1.55 6.12
N LYS A 422 17.40 1.53 7.12
CA LYS A 422 17.49 2.43 8.28
C LYS A 422 18.83 2.26 9.00
N ALA A 423 19.29 1.03 9.19
CA ALA A 423 20.57 0.74 9.84
C ALA A 423 21.78 1.31 9.06
N GLU A 424 21.65 1.49 7.75
CA GLU A 424 22.74 1.96 6.90
C GLU A 424 22.72 3.46 6.58
N ILE A 425 21.54 4.04 6.33
CA ILE A 425 21.43 5.44 5.87
C ILE A 425 20.65 6.34 6.84
N GLY A 426 20.11 5.79 7.93
CA GLY A 426 19.49 6.54 9.02
C GLY A 426 18.43 7.53 8.53
N GLU A 427 18.65 8.80 8.87
CA GLU A 427 17.74 9.93 8.60
C GLU A 427 17.50 10.20 7.11
N ARG A 428 18.34 9.66 6.20
CA ARG A 428 18.12 9.77 4.75
C ARG A 428 17.04 8.81 4.23
N PHE A 429 16.52 7.93 5.09
CA PHE A 429 15.34 7.12 4.83
C PHE A 429 14.13 7.70 5.57
N LEU A 430 13.21 8.28 4.82
CA LEU A 430 12.08 9.04 5.36
C LEU A 430 10.74 8.39 5.02
N SER A 431 9.73 8.74 5.80
CA SER A 431 8.32 8.51 5.50
C SER A 431 7.62 9.84 5.34
N ALA A 432 6.71 9.92 4.37
CA ALA A 432 5.90 11.11 4.10
C ALA A 432 4.41 10.75 4.15
N ASN A 433 3.58 11.71 4.56
CA ASN A 433 2.12 11.58 4.52
C ASN A 433 1.56 11.79 3.10
N LEU A 434 1.99 10.93 2.18
CA LEU A 434 1.55 10.86 0.79
C LEU A 434 0.95 9.46 0.55
N PRO A 435 -0.28 9.20 1.05
CA PRO A 435 -0.86 7.88 0.92
C PRO A 435 -1.51 7.67 -0.44
N MET A 436 -1.50 6.43 -0.90
CA MET A 436 -2.31 6.00 -2.05
C MET A 436 -3.56 5.26 -1.55
N LEU A 437 -4.66 5.39 -2.29
CA LEU A 437 -5.83 4.55 -2.05
C LEU A 437 -5.51 3.13 -2.50
N HIS A 438 -5.68 2.20 -1.58
CA HIS A 438 -5.49 0.77 -1.81
C HIS A 438 -6.85 0.07 -1.78
N THR A 439 -7.15 -0.66 -2.85
CA THR A 439 -8.41 -1.40 -3.03
C THR A 439 -8.12 -2.87 -3.30
N ARG A 440 -8.70 -3.77 -2.51
CA ARG A 440 -8.41 -5.21 -2.63
C ARG A 440 -9.27 -5.93 -3.64
N THR A 441 -10.48 -5.45 -3.87
CA THR A 441 -11.44 -6.10 -4.76
C THR A 441 -11.95 -5.16 -5.84
N LEU A 442 -12.43 -5.77 -6.93
CA LEU A 442 -13.17 -5.04 -7.94
C LEU A 442 -14.58 -4.76 -7.43
N GLU A 443 -15.02 -3.51 -7.51
CA GLU A 443 -16.37 -3.09 -7.07
C GLU A 443 -17.48 -3.98 -7.63
N ALA A 444 -17.36 -4.35 -8.92
CA ALA A 444 -18.36 -5.16 -9.62
C ALA A 444 -18.46 -6.61 -9.12
N THR A 445 -17.40 -7.18 -8.55
CA THR A 445 -17.36 -8.60 -8.14
C THR A 445 -17.21 -8.79 -6.65
N GLY A 446 -16.69 -7.80 -5.91
CA GLY A 446 -16.29 -7.94 -4.52
C GLY A 446 -15.19 -8.96 -4.30
N GLN A 447 -14.44 -9.32 -5.34
CA GLN A 447 -13.35 -10.30 -5.28
C GLN A 447 -12.05 -9.72 -5.83
N SER A 448 -10.92 -10.19 -5.28
CA SER A 448 -9.60 -9.91 -5.86
C SER A 448 -9.43 -10.67 -7.19
N GLU A 449 -8.80 -10.04 -8.19
CA GLU A 449 -8.49 -10.70 -9.47
C GLU A 449 -7.48 -11.84 -9.28
N PHE A 450 -6.45 -11.60 -8.46
CA PHE A 450 -5.40 -12.57 -8.19
C PHE A 450 -4.75 -12.31 -6.84
N ARG A 451 -4.61 -13.37 -6.02
CA ARG A 451 -3.96 -13.29 -4.71
C ARG A 451 -3.07 -14.50 -4.39
N PRO A 452 -1.74 -14.32 -4.32
CA PRO A 452 -0.83 -15.42 -4.02
C PRO A 452 -1.05 -16.02 -2.62
N GLY A 453 -1.20 -17.34 -2.56
CA GLY A 453 -1.32 -18.08 -1.30
C GLY A 453 -2.76 -18.29 -0.82
N ILE A 454 -3.76 -17.84 -1.57
CA ILE A 454 -5.18 -18.11 -1.31
C ILE A 454 -5.70 -19.11 -2.31
N LYS A 455 -6.32 -20.18 -1.83
CA LYS A 455 -6.99 -21.18 -2.67
C LYS A 455 -8.49 -21.12 -2.42
N LYS A 456 -9.25 -20.75 -3.46
CA LYS A 456 -10.71 -20.82 -3.47
C LYS A 456 -11.13 -22.16 -4.08
N GLN A 457 -11.80 -23.02 -3.30
CA GLN A 457 -12.37 -24.29 -3.76
C GLN A 457 -13.84 -24.35 -3.35
N ALA A 458 -14.74 -24.17 -4.32
CA ALA A 458 -16.18 -24.04 -4.08
C ALA A 458 -16.49 -23.00 -2.98
N LYS A 459 -16.94 -23.44 -1.80
CA LYS A 459 -17.25 -22.58 -0.64
C LYS A 459 -16.12 -22.42 0.39
N ARG A 460 -14.97 -23.06 0.17
CA ARG A 460 -13.83 -23.05 1.10
C ARG A 460 -12.70 -22.16 0.61
N ILE A 461 -12.22 -21.31 1.50
CA ILE A 461 -11.07 -20.44 1.28
C ILE A 461 -9.96 -20.88 2.24
N ASP A 462 -8.85 -21.37 1.69
CA ASP A 462 -7.67 -21.78 2.48
C ASP A 462 -6.64 -20.65 2.51
N LEU A 463 -6.39 -20.12 3.71
CA LEU A 463 -5.39 -19.08 4.01
C LEU A 463 -4.12 -19.65 4.65
N SER A 464 -3.95 -20.97 4.81
CA SER A 464 -2.86 -21.53 5.61
C SER A 464 -1.47 -21.15 5.10
N ALA A 465 -1.28 -21.12 3.77
CA ALA A 465 -0.02 -20.72 3.16
C ALA A 465 0.27 -19.23 3.34
N GLU A 466 -0.76 -18.37 3.29
CA GLU A 466 -0.60 -16.95 3.56
C GLU A 466 -0.30 -16.68 5.04
N PHE A 467 -0.98 -17.39 5.94
CA PHE A 467 -0.77 -17.32 7.37
C PHE A 467 0.65 -17.74 7.77
N GLU A 468 1.13 -18.86 7.23
CA GLU A 468 2.51 -19.31 7.46
C GLU A 468 3.54 -18.25 7.00
N ARG A 469 3.35 -17.71 5.79
CA ARG A 469 4.22 -16.66 5.25
C ARG A 469 4.19 -15.38 6.10
N GLN A 470 3.06 -15.07 6.73
CA GLN A 470 2.91 -13.96 7.66
C GLN A 470 3.67 -14.23 8.96
N PHE A 471 3.42 -15.37 9.61
CA PHE A 471 4.07 -15.73 10.87
C PHE A 471 5.61 -15.73 10.74
N PHE A 472 6.18 -16.48 9.80
CA PHE A 472 7.63 -16.50 9.62
C PHE A 472 8.17 -15.17 9.03
N GLY A 473 7.32 -14.39 8.37
CA GLY A 473 7.65 -13.01 7.98
C GLY A 473 7.83 -12.09 9.19
N ASP A 474 6.99 -12.22 10.21
CA ASP A 474 7.14 -11.51 11.49
C ASP A 474 8.39 -11.98 12.23
N VAL A 475 8.65 -13.31 12.26
CA VAL A 475 9.90 -13.84 12.83
C VAL A 475 11.11 -13.21 12.14
N MET A 476 11.11 -13.15 10.80
CA MET A 476 12.20 -12.54 10.03
C MET A 476 12.37 -11.07 10.39
N LEU A 477 11.27 -10.31 10.38
CA LEU A 477 11.28 -8.88 10.65
C LEU A 477 11.87 -8.56 12.02
N PHE A 478 11.37 -9.20 13.08
CA PHE A 478 11.80 -8.89 14.44
C PHE A 478 13.18 -9.45 14.77
N SER A 479 13.59 -10.56 14.14
CA SER A 479 14.98 -11.00 14.20
C SER A 479 15.92 -9.99 13.53
N ILE A 480 15.61 -9.50 12.32
CA ILE A 480 16.41 -8.47 11.65
C ILE A 480 16.42 -7.17 12.46
N GLU A 481 15.29 -6.75 13.05
CA GLU A 481 15.25 -5.58 13.94
C GLU A 481 16.22 -5.75 15.13
N LYS A 482 16.23 -6.93 15.77
CA LYS A 482 17.17 -7.22 16.86
C LYS A 482 18.63 -7.23 16.39
N LEU A 483 18.92 -7.85 15.24
CA LEU A 483 20.27 -7.95 14.70
C LEU A 483 20.80 -6.59 14.21
N THR A 484 19.96 -5.75 13.60
CA THR A 484 20.34 -4.40 13.16
C THR A 484 20.69 -3.50 14.34
N ASN A 485 20.00 -3.64 15.47
CA ASN A 485 20.38 -2.97 16.73
C ASN A 485 21.73 -3.45 17.28
N MET A 486 22.24 -4.60 16.84
CA MET A 486 23.59 -5.12 17.16
C MET A 486 24.63 -4.75 16.09
N GLY A 487 24.27 -3.97 15.07
CA GLY A 487 25.19 -3.50 14.03
C GLY A 487 25.15 -4.26 12.70
N TYR A 488 24.24 -5.23 12.53
CA TYR A 488 23.94 -5.83 11.22
C TYR A 488 23.32 -4.78 10.27
N PRO A 489 23.54 -4.81 8.95
CA PRO A 489 24.37 -5.76 8.19
C PRO A 489 25.86 -5.40 8.13
N ARG A 490 26.30 -4.28 8.73
CA ARG A 490 27.70 -3.83 8.69
C ARG A 490 28.63 -4.78 9.46
N HIS A 491 28.15 -5.33 10.56
CA HIS A 491 28.82 -6.35 11.34
C HIS A 491 27.98 -7.62 11.28
N ILE A 492 28.53 -8.70 10.72
CA ILE A 492 27.83 -9.98 10.60
C ILE A 492 27.95 -10.73 11.95
N PRO A 493 26.83 -10.99 12.65
CA PRO A 493 26.84 -11.78 13.88
C PRO A 493 27.23 -13.24 13.61
N THR A 494 27.68 -13.96 14.65
CA THR A 494 27.96 -15.39 14.52
C THR A 494 26.69 -16.17 14.18
N ALA A 495 26.86 -17.32 13.50
CA ALA A 495 25.75 -18.21 13.16
C ALA A 495 24.91 -18.59 14.40
N ASP A 496 25.57 -18.88 15.52
CA ASP A 496 24.91 -19.22 16.78
C ASP A 496 24.07 -18.07 17.33
N LEU A 497 24.56 -16.81 17.23
CA LEU A 497 23.80 -15.65 17.68
C LEU A 497 22.58 -15.38 16.80
N ILE A 498 22.70 -15.55 15.48
CA ILE A 498 21.56 -15.46 14.55
C ILE A 498 20.54 -16.55 14.89
N LYS A 499 20.99 -17.79 15.07
CA LYS A 499 20.13 -18.93 15.43
C LYS A 499 19.38 -18.71 16.74
N GLN A 500 20.09 -18.33 17.82
CA GLN A 500 19.47 -18.01 19.11
C GLN A 500 18.47 -16.85 19.00
N THR A 501 18.78 -15.85 18.18
CA THR A 501 17.88 -14.72 17.92
C THR A 501 16.59 -15.18 17.22
N LEU A 502 16.71 -16.03 16.20
CA LEU A 502 15.55 -16.61 15.51
C LEU A 502 14.69 -17.44 16.46
N GLU A 503 15.31 -18.34 17.23
CA GLU A 503 14.61 -19.23 18.18
C GLU A 503 13.87 -18.45 19.27
N GLN A 504 14.51 -17.43 19.86
CA GLN A 504 13.87 -16.60 20.88
C GLN A 504 12.68 -15.81 20.31
N ILE A 505 12.85 -15.15 19.16
CA ILE A 505 11.79 -14.34 18.55
C ILE A 505 10.62 -15.23 18.11
N GLU A 506 10.90 -16.41 17.54
CA GLU A 506 9.87 -17.39 17.17
C GLU A 506 9.07 -17.85 18.40
N GLN A 507 9.73 -18.13 19.52
CA GLN A 507 9.07 -18.51 20.77
C GLN A 507 8.15 -17.40 21.30
N ASP A 508 8.65 -16.15 21.33
CA ASP A 508 7.89 -15.00 21.79
C ASP A 508 6.65 -14.75 20.91
N LEU A 509 6.81 -14.85 19.58
CA LEU A 509 5.72 -14.71 18.62
C LEU A 509 4.71 -15.85 18.73
N HIS A 510 5.16 -17.09 18.94
CA HIS A 510 4.25 -18.21 19.18
C HIS A 510 3.31 -17.94 20.36
N GLN A 511 3.81 -17.41 21.46
CA GLN A 511 2.98 -17.09 22.63
C GLN A 511 1.92 -16.02 22.30
N LYS A 512 2.30 -14.99 21.55
CA LYS A 512 1.37 -13.93 21.11
C LYS A 512 0.30 -14.47 20.17
N TYR A 513 0.70 -15.23 19.16
CA TYR A 513 -0.21 -15.87 18.21
C TYR A 513 -1.15 -16.87 18.90
N GLU A 514 -0.67 -17.65 19.87
CA GLU A 514 -1.51 -18.57 20.65
C GLU A 514 -2.56 -17.83 21.48
N THR A 515 -2.16 -16.75 22.15
CA THR A 515 -3.10 -15.92 22.93
C THR A 515 -4.21 -15.38 22.03
N LYS A 516 -3.87 -14.92 20.82
CA LYS A 516 -4.86 -14.46 19.83
C LYS A 516 -5.70 -15.61 19.28
N HIS A 517 -5.15 -16.79 19.10
CA HIS A 517 -5.89 -17.97 18.67
C HIS A 517 -7.02 -18.32 19.64
N GLN A 518 -6.73 -18.35 20.95
CA GLN A 518 -7.72 -18.64 21.97
C GLN A 518 -8.87 -17.62 21.95
N LEU A 519 -8.53 -16.33 21.84
CA LEU A 519 -9.53 -15.26 21.71
C LEU A 519 -10.41 -15.42 20.46
N ILE A 520 -9.83 -15.81 19.33
CA ILE A 520 -10.60 -16.10 18.10
C ILE A 520 -11.54 -17.28 18.31
N ILE A 521 -11.10 -18.36 18.95
CA ILE A 521 -11.93 -19.54 19.23
C ILE A 521 -13.14 -19.17 20.10
N GLU A 522 -12.90 -18.42 21.18
CA GLU A 522 -13.96 -17.96 22.09
C GLU A 522 -14.98 -17.08 21.36
N ARG A 523 -14.52 -16.07 20.63
CA ARG A 523 -15.40 -15.17 19.85
C ARG A 523 -16.17 -15.90 18.77
N LEU A 524 -15.57 -16.90 18.14
CA LEU A 524 -16.21 -17.70 17.11
C LEU A 524 -17.32 -18.59 17.70
N ALA A 525 -17.12 -19.09 18.92
CA ALA A 525 -18.16 -19.82 19.66
C ALA A 525 -19.35 -18.90 20.00
N LEU A 526 -19.08 -17.67 20.48
CA LEU A 526 -20.11 -16.66 20.74
C LEU A 526 -20.89 -16.29 19.47
N LEU A 527 -20.19 -16.01 18.37
CA LEU A 527 -20.80 -15.70 17.09
C LEU A 527 -21.71 -16.83 16.58
N LYS A 528 -21.24 -18.09 16.68
CA LYS A 528 -22.05 -19.26 16.31
C LYS A 528 -23.30 -19.41 17.16
N ALA A 529 -23.20 -19.14 18.46
CA ALA A 529 -24.34 -19.20 19.36
C ALA A 529 -25.37 -18.11 19.00
N LEU A 530 -24.92 -16.86 18.86
CA LEU A 530 -25.75 -15.72 18.47
C LEU A 530 -26.47 -15.95 17.14
N PHE A 531 -25.73 -16.35 16.10
CA PHE A 531 -26.30 -16.57 14.77
C PHE A 531 -27.42 -17.62 14.75
N LYS A 532 -27.32 -18.63 15.62
CA LYS A 532 -28.27 -19.74 15.75
C LYS A 532 -29.43 -19.48 16.72
N GLN A 533 -29.49 -18.31 17.38
CA GLN A 533 -30.58 -18.00 18.31
C GLN A 533 -31.93 -18.04 17.58
N PRO A 534 -32.90 -18.87 18.02
CA PRO A 534 -34.21 -18.96 17.36
C PRO A 534 -35.01 -17.65 17.39
N ASP A 535 -34.79 -16.83 18.43
CA ASP A 535 -35.52 -15.58 18.65
C ASP A 535 -34.97 -14.40 17.85
N ALA A 536 -33.81 -14.55 17.21
CA ALA A 536 -33.29 -13.52 16.34
C ALA A 536 -34.20 -13.37 15.11
N TRP A 537 -34.63 -12.14 14.81
CA TRP A 537 -35.62 -11.87 13.75
C TRP A 537 -35.18 -12.41 12.38
N TRP A 538 -33.88 -12.47 12.10
CA TRP A 538 -33.35 -13.04 10.85
C TRP A 538 -33.58 -14.55 10.71
N ASN A 539 -33.89 -15.25 11.82
CA ASN A 539 -34.26 -16.66 11.80
C ASN A 539 -35.78 -16.88 11.66
N GLN A 540 -36.59 -15.84 11.83
CA GLN A 540 -38.05 -15.92 11.80
C GLN A 540 -38.65 -15.32 10.53
N LEU A 541 -38.02 -14.26 9.99
CA LEU A 541 -38.52 -13.54 8.83
C LEU A 541 -38.10 -14.21 7.51
N PRO A 542 -39.00 -14.28 6.50
CA PRO A 542 -38.65 -14.76 5.17
C PRO A 542 -37.84 -13.72 4.37
N GLY A 543 -37.12 -14.18 3.34
CA GLY A 543 -36.39 -13.30 2.42
C GLY A 543 -34.97 -12.97 2.85
N LEU A 544 -34.44 -13.67 3.86
CA LEU A 544 -33.07 -13.52 4.39
C LEU A 544 -32.19 -14.75 4.13
N GLU A 545 -32.66 -15.71 3.32
CA GLU A 545 -32.02 -17.00 3.10
C GLU A 545 -30.60 -16.82 2.53
N MET A 546 -30.42 -15.88 1.61
CA MET A 546 -29.11 -15.58 1.02
C MET A 546 -28.16 -14.95 2.04
N ALA A 547 -28.61 -13.96 2.81
CA ALA A 547 -27.80 -13.31 3.84
C ALA A 547 -27.36 -14.32 4.91
N LYS A 548 -28.26 -15.20 5.34
CA LYS A 548 -27.94 -16.30 6.26
C LYS A 548 -26.92 -17.26 5.67
N MET A 549 -27.07 -17.62 4.39
CA MET A 549 -26.09 -18.48 3.71
C MET A 549 -24.71 -17.84 3.69
N GLN A 550 -24.61 -16.55 3.36
CA GLN A 550 -23.35 -15.81 3.34
C GLN A 550 -22.72 -15.68 4.74
N LEU A 551 -23.51 -15.39 5.78
CA LEU A 551 -23.00 -15.35 7.16
C LEU A 551 -22.54 -16.73 7.64
N GLN A 552 -23.27 -17.80 7.30
CA GLN A 552 -22.88 -19.16 7.61
C GLN A 552 -21.58 -19.55 6.89
N ASP A 553 -21.46 -19.26 5.59
CA ASP A 553 -20.24 -19.50 4.82
C ASP A 553 -19.04 -18.72 5.42
N PHE A 554 -19.25 -17.50 5.95
CA PHE A 554 -18.22 -16.74 6.64
C PHE A 554 -17.77 -17.43 7.93
N ILE A 555 -18.72 -17.82 8.79
CA ILE A 555 -18.45 -18.55 10.05
C ILE A 555 -17.70 -19.86 9.80
N ASP A 556 -18.06 -20.58 8.74
CA ASP A 556 -17.43 -21.85 8.39
C ASP A 556 -15.99 -21.64 7.89
N ASN A 557 -15.75 -20.61 7.07
CA ASN A 557 -14.40 -20.27 6.63
C ASN A 557 -13.52 -19.75 7.79
N MET A 558 -14.08 -18.97 8.72
CA MET A 558 -13.38 -18.57 9.96
C MET A 558 -13.02 -19.79 10.81
N SER A 559 -13.94 -20.75 10.95
CA SER A 559 -13.70 -22.00 11.67
C SER A 559 -12.62 -22.85 11.03
N TYR A 560 -12.63 -22.94 9.70
CA TYR A 560 -11.67 -23.73 8.93
C TYR A 560 -10.25 -23.19 9.07
N ASN A 561 -10.07 -21.87 8.97
CA ASN A 561 -8.76 -21.24 9.01
C ASN A 561 -8.24 -21.03 10.44
N PHE A 562 -9.10 -20.58 11.35
CA PHE A 562 -8.71 -20.05 12.66
C PHE A 562 -9.37 -20.75 13.87
N GLY A 563 -10.22 -21.76 13.65
CA GLY A 563 -10.83 -22.52 14.75
C GLY A 563 -9.82 -23.38 15.51
N ALA A 564 -10.30 -24.16 16.50
CA ALA A 564 -9.45 -25.01 17.34
C ALA A 564 -8.60 -26.02 16.57
N GLN A 565 -9.08 -26.47 15.40
CA GLN A 565 -8.37 -27.36 14.47
C GLN A 565 -7.94 -26.63 13.20
N GLY A 566 -7.77 -25.31 13.28
CA GLY A 566 -7.40 -24.46 12.14
C GLY A 566 -6.06 -24.88 11.57
N LYS A 567 -6.04 -25.21 10.26
CA LYS A 567 -4.84 -25.68 9.55
C LYS A 567 -3.69 -24.67 9.63
N ALA A 568 -4.02 -23.38 9.62
CA ALA A 568 -3.05 -22.29 9.72
C ALA A 568 -2.19 -22.38 10.99
N TYR A 569 -2.81 -22.60 12.15
CA TYR A 569 -2.11 -22.74 13.43
C TYR A 569 -1.39 -24.07 13.57
N GLN A 570 -1.94 -25.16 13.02
CA GLN A 570 -1.24 -26.45 12.98
C GLN A 570 0.07 -26.35 12.18
N GLN A 571 0.06 -25.63 11.05
CA GLN A 571 1.22 -25.50 10.17
C GLN A 571 2.39 -24.74 10.79
N ILE A 572 2.12 -23.71 11.61
CA ILE A 572 3.19 -22.97 12.31
C ILE A 572 3.69 -23.72 13.56
N LYS A 573 2.90 -24.65 14.11
CA LYS A 573 3.28 -25.51 15.25
C LYS A 573 4.00 -26.80 14.83
N ASP A 574 4.02 -27.11 13.54
CA ASP A 574 4.70 -28.31 13.03
C ASP A 574 6.22 -28.19 13.19
N VAL A 575 6.80 -29.05 14.02
CA VAL A 575 8.22 -29.00 14.41
C VAL A 575 9.14 -29.12 13.20
N LYS A 576 8.79 -29.97 12.21
CA LYS A 576 9.61 -30.15 11.01
C LYS A 576 9.59 -28.89 10.16
N ASN A 577 8.42 -28.28 9.98
CA ASN A 577 8.26 -27.03 9.25
C ASN A 577 9.02 -25.89 9.93
N GLN A 578 8.91 -25.75 11.25
CA GLN A 578 9.65 -24.76 12.03
C GLN A 578 11.17 -24.90 11.84
N GLN A 579 11.70 -26.13 11.98
CA GLN A 579 13.12 -26.40 11.75
C GLN A 579 13.57 -26.05 10.33
N GLN A 580 12.77 -26.41 9.33
CA GLN A 580 13.04 -26.06 7.95
C GLN A 580 13.07 -24.54 7.74
N ARG A 581 12.06 -23.81 8.23
CA ARG A 581 11.96 -22.35 8.09
C ARG A 581 13.10 -21.63 8.81
N ARG A 582 13.40 -22.01 10.05
CA ARG A 582 14.56 -21.46 10.79
C ARG A 582 15.86 -21.66 10.02
N SER A 583 16.07 -22.85 9.44
CA SER A 583 17.30 -23.15 8.69
C SER A 583 17.42 -22.30 7.43
N GLN A 584 16.32 -22.11 6.70
CA GLN A 584 16.26 -21.24 5.52
C GLN A 584 16.51 -19.76 5.87
N MET A 585 15.92 -19.29 6.98
CA MET A 585 16.10 -17.91 7.45
C MET A 585 17.51 -17.65 7.94
N LEU A 586 18.10 -18.58 8.70
CA LEU A 586 19.49 -18.52 9.14
C LEU A 586 20.43 -18.38 7.94
N ALA A 587 20.31 -19.28 6.95
CA ALA A 587 21.13 -19.24 5.75
C ALA A 587 21.00 -17.89 5.01
N ALA A 588 19.77 -17.41 4.83
CA ALA A 588 19.51 -16.15 4.14
C ALA A 588 20.13 -14.94 4.87
N ILE A 589 20.03 -14.88 6.21
CA ILE A 589 20.63 -13.79 7.00
C ILE A 589 22.17 -13.82 6.88
N GLN A 590 22.77 -15.00 6.89
CA GLN A 590 24.23 -15.17 6.77
C GLN A 590 24.78 -14.71 5.42
N THR A 591 24.08 -15.02 4.32
CA THR A 591 24.55 -14.68 2.97
C THR A 591 24.22 -13.26 2.54
N TYR A 592 23.36 -12.53 3.25
CA TYR A 592 22.90 -11.20 2.83
C TYR A 592 24.03 -10.23 2.46
N ARG A 593 25.14 -10.24 3.20
CA ARG A 593 26.27 -9.35 2.92
C ARG A 593 26.93 -9.70 1.59
N GLU A 594 27.16 -10.98 1.34
CA GLU A 594 27.69 -11.47 0.07
C GLU A 594 26.71 -11.18 -1.08
N ASP A 595 25.40 -11.41 -0.87
CA ASP A 595 24.36 -11.05 -1.84
C ASP A 595 24.41 -9.53 -2.16
N ARG A 596 24.68 -8.69 -1.17
CA ARG A 596 24.83 -7.23 -1.32
C ARG A 596 26.07 -6.83 -2.10
N ASP A 597 27.21 -7.43 -1.82
CA ASP A 597 28.45 -7.14 -2.52
C ASP A 597 28.34 -7.59 -4.00
N ASN A 598 27.78 -8.78 -4.25
CA ASN A 598 27.51 -9.28 -5.60
C ASN A 598 26.49 -8.42 -6.37
N TRP A 599 25.46 -7.92 -5.68
CA TRP A 599 24.47 -7.02 -6.26
C TRP A 599 25.08 -5.68 -6.68
N GLN A 600 25.95 -5.10 -5.84
CA GLN A 600 26.63 -3.85 -6.15
C GLN A 600 27.56 -3.98 -7.35
N ALA A 601 28.28 -5.11 -7.46
CA ALA A 601 29.15 -5.41 -8.58
C ALA A 601 28.45 -5.50 -9.95
N ILE A 602 27.11 -5.58 -10.00
CA ILE A 602 26.35 -5.48 -11.26
C ILE A 602 26.22 -4.04 -11.76
N PHE A 603 26.22 -3.07 -10.85
CA PHE A 603 25.90 -1.68 -11.17
C PHE A 603 27.13 -0.78 -11.34
N GLU A 604 28.27 -1.22 -10.80
CA GLU A 604 29.61 -0.74 -11.17
C GLU A 604 29.93 -1.07 -12.64
#